data_AF-A0A6G0UJ97-F1
#
_entry.id   AF-A0A6G0UJ97-F1
#
_cell.length_a   1.000
_cell.length_b   1.000
_cell.length_c   1.000
_cell.angle_alpha   90.00
_cell.angle_beta   90.00
_cell.angle_gamma   90.00
#
_symmetry.space_group_name_H-M   'P 1'
#
loop_
_entity.id
_entity.type
_entity.pdbx_description
1 polymer ?
#
loop_
_entity_poly.entity_id
_entity_poly.type
_entity_poly.pdbx_seq_one_letter_code
_entity_poly.pdbx_strand_id
1 'polypeptide(L)'
;MSAFEYFKLEDENWDDKEWEDLAAKENNWIEVDKSRSKKMRFIIFVALVCGFLFTLGKGFIVIKTLGNDDKIEDSRYFTDSDVTSILNQIAAADANGAQTGDITLDYQNMASHHDFTHDNAPNPLFKSVSSTLVSKPTYTSLASLLALYTTPDSGADESLSEAKQRSIDSFLTTLSSTKVYQTASSWLVKNSLVTGTVQNFLTGLWFDPFARNGTAKGSSGFKYTFAGETSGGNVVGFNNWFQFYTLEKAGSVNYHGWFDRQKDVQISLQFAWGSNQAMLRNFLVGTSPEFDLMAYTICGLAGNASGNSKTCSFTLQGNPVTLTVETITANGKTYISTANPAIGTGGSQQTTPNPTSHPDGNLQALVDKMWSIDEDKAQPGDIVLNWGNKVSGSSDTTNTPLFTKVNEDLFKRPVYAKLIDIYNKNLFHPQVCTAESAMDGDRKTQLDDYLRLLTNTSVFQASYSYLVDLGVASSDFETFYTKVFNLWYGTYSRCSGNKGSSGWEHVYSGEWKGEEIDGQHNWVRYYLLEKAGDINYHGYYSHENDLIGTFQYEWKGYLKKTGGFFISTSPSFDLSIFTTCVLTKQGGNACKFNVDGNKISVTSYHQSCDAGTCLSTSYPSDE
;
A
#
# COMPACT_ATOMS: atom_id res chain seq x y z
N MET A 1 53.33 13.41 6.67
CA MET A 1 53.10 14.80 7.09
C MET A 1 51.75 15.21 6.54
N SER A 2 50.83 15.61 7.41
CA SER A 2 49.49 16.07 7.06
C SER A 2 49.57 17.37 6.26
N ALA A 3 48.60 17.61 5.36
CA ALA A 3 48.49 18.81 4.53
C ALA A 3 48.32 20.15 5.32
N PHE A 4 48.50 20.13 6.64
CA PHE A 4 48.32 21.26 7.54
C PHE A 4 49.58 22.09 7.80
N GLU A 5 50.76 21.67 7.34
CA GLU A 5 52.01 22.42 7.53
C GLU A 5 52.42 23.32 6.35
N TYR A 6 51.62 23.41 5.27
CA TYR A 6 51.95 24.26 4.12
C TYR A 6 51.23 25.63 4.08
N PHE A 7 50.28 25.90 4.97
CA PHE A 7 49.54 27.17 4.98
C PHE A 7 49.65 27.91 6.30
N LYS A 8 50.81 28.54 6.49
CA LYS A 8 51.00 29.67 7.40
C LYS A 8 51.47 30.85 6.55
N LEU A 9 50.60 31.87 6.38
CA LEU A 9 50.88 33.23 5.87
C LEU A 9 51.36 33.23 4.40
N GLU A 10 50.65 33.80 3.43
CA GLU A 10 50.34 35.22 3.29
C GLU A 10 49.04 35.46 2.49
N ASP A 11 48.31 36.50 2.92
CA ASP A 11 47.14 37.06 2.27
C ASP A 11 47.47 37.70 0.88
N GLU A 12 46.52 37.55 -0.05
CA GLU A 12 46.18 38.48 -1.15
C GLU A 12 46.97 38.61 -2.47
N ASN A 13 48.08 37.91 -2.74
CA ASN A 13 48.90 38.23 -3.94
C ASN A 13 49.00 37.20 -5.08
N TRP A 14 48.02 36.32 -5.26
CA TRP A 14 48.01 35.45 -6.45
C TRP A 14 47.57 36.22 -7.70
N ASP A 15 48.35 36.10 -8.78
CA ASP A 15 47.99 36.66 -10.09
C ASP A 15 47.11 35.70 -10.92
N ASP A 16 46.46 36.22 -11.97
CA ASP A 16 45.53 35.41 -12.77
C ASP A 16 46.22 34.24 -13.50
N LYS A 17 47.54 34.30 -13.71
CA LYS A 17 48.31 33.24 -14.36
C LYS A 17 48.62 32.09 -13.39
N GLU A 18 48.90 32.40 -12.14
CA GLU A 18 49.06 31.38 -11.08
C GLU A 18 47.77 30.60 -10.83
N TRP A 19 46.60 31.25 -10.97
CA TRP A 19 45.30 30.58 -10.92
C TRP A 19 45.05 29.66 -12.12
N GLU A 20 45.41 30.08 -13.33
CA GLU A 20 45.26 29.27 -14.55
C GLU A 20 46.19 28.05 -14.56
N ASP A 21 47.44 28.20 -14.08
CA ASP A 21 48.41 27.11 -13.98
C ASP A 21 47.98 26.04 -12.95
N LEU A 22 47.24 26.43 -11.91
CA LEU A 22 46.72 25.51 -10.89
C LEU A 22 45.46 24.76 -11.38
N ALA A 23 44.58 25.44 -12.12
CA ALA A 23 43.43 24.82 -12.78
C ALA A 23 43.86 23.80 -13.86
N ALA A 24 44.96 24.07 -14.56
CA ALA A 24 45.54 23.17 -15.56
C ALA A 24 46.18 21.90 -14.96
N LYS A 25 46.62 21.93 -13.69
CA LYS A 25 47.17 20.74 -12.99
C LYS A 25 46.10 19.78 -12.46
N GLU A 26 44.87 20.26 -12.25
CA GLU A 26 43.73 19.51 -11.67
C GLU A 26 42.69 19.12 -12.74
N ASN A 27 43.15 18.53 -13.86
CA ASN A 27 42.30 17.92 -14.91
C ASN A 27 41.07 18.75 -15.37
N ASN A 28 41.16 20.08 -15.41
CA ASN A 28 40.15 20.99 -15.98
C ASN A 28 38.76 21.03 -15.29
N TRP A 29 38.65 20.81 -13.98
CA TRP A 29 37.36 20.94 -13.28
C TRP A 29 36.96 22.38 -12.88
N ILE A 30 37.83 23.38 -13.12
CA ILE A 30 37.60 24.76 -12.67
C ILE A 30 37.76 25.74 -13.85
N GLU A 31 36.66 26.33 -14.29
CA GLU A 31 36.66 27.48 -15.20
C GLU A 31 36.74 28.77 -14.38
N VAL A 32 37.80 29.58 -14.58
CA VAL A 32 38.02 30.81 -13.79
C VAL A 32 37.06 31.91 -14.26
N ASP A 33 35.96 32.11 -13.54
CA ASP A 33 35.05 33.23 -13.77
C ASP A 33 35.73 34.56 -13.42
N LYS A 34 36.21 35.25 -14.45
CA LYS A 34 36.95 36.52 -14.33
C LYS A 34 36.07 37.70 -13.87
N SER A 35 34.75 37.54 -13.79
CA SER A 35 33.82 38.59 -13.36
C SER A 35 33.75 38.80 -11.84
N ARG A 36 34.25 37.86 -11.03
CA ARG A 36 34.19 37.91 -9.56
C ARG A 36 35.47 38.44 -8.93
N SER A 37 35.36 39.02 -7.72
CA SER A 37 36.52 39.56 -6.99
C SER A 37 37.48 38.45 -6.55
N LYS A 38 38.78 38.76 -6.46
CA LYS A 38 39.83 37.81 -6.05
C LYS A 38 39.53 37.11 -4.72
N LYS A 39 38.96 37.85 -3.76
CA LYS A 39 38.54 37.34 -2.45
C LYS A 39 37.43 36.29 -2.55
N MET A 40 36.49 36.45 -3.49
CA MET A 40 35.41 35.48 -3.71
C MET A 40 35.92 34.20 -4.39
N ARG A 41 36.90 34.30 -5.29
CA ARG A 41 37.52 33.14 -5.95
C ARG A 41 38.31 32.28 -4.96
N PHE A 42 39.06 32.92 -4.05
CA PHE A 42 39.81 32.23 -3.00
C PHE A 42 38.89 31.45 -2.03
N ILE A 43 37.75 32.03 -1.65
CA ILE A 43 36.77 31.35 -0.79
C ILE A 43 36.17 30.12 -1.47
N ILE A 44 35.84 30.21 -2.77
CA ILE A 44 35.30 29.08 -3.56
C ILE A 44 36.34 27.96 -3.69
N PHE A 45 37.61 28.32 -3.91
CA PHE A 45 38.71 27.35 -4.04
C PHE A 45 38.98 26.60 -2.73
N VAL A 46 39.11 27.31 -1.60
CA VAL A 46 39.31 26.68 -0.28
C VAL A 46 38.13 25.77 0.08
N ALA A 47 36.92 26.18 -0.29
CA ALA A 47 35.72 25.40 -0.06
C ALA A 47 35.63 24.11 -0.89
N LEU A 48 36.10 24.13 -2.15
CA LEU A 48 36.20 22.95 -3.01
C LEU A 48 37.28 21.97 -2.53
N VAL A 49 38.43 22.49 -2.07
CA VAL A 49 39.57 21.67 -1.60
C VAL A 49 39.32 21.09 -0.20
N CYS A 50 38.60 21.81 0.68
CA CYS A 50 38.32 21.35 2.05
C CYS A 50 36.95 20.67 2.21
N GLY A 51 36.16 20.49 1.14
CA GLY A 51 34.89 19.75 1.17
C GLY A 51 33.75 20.45 1.92
N PHE A 52 33.78 21.79 2.05
CA PHE A 52 32.73 22.57 2.70
C PHE A 52 32.35 23.78 1.84
N LEU A 53 31.09 23.89 1.38
CA LEU A 53 30.59 25.15 0.80
C LEU A 53 29.28 25.61 1.47
N PHE A 54 29.27 26.89 1.86
CA PHE A 54 28.14 27.63 2.42
C PHE A 54 27.13 28.09 1.37
N THR A 55 25.89 28.30 1.81
CA THR A 55 24.74 28.77 1.03
C THR A 55 24.72 30.29 0.84
N LEU A 56 24.37 30.74 -0.36
CA LEU A 56 23.78 32.06 -0.58
C LEU A 56 22.56 31.93 -1.51
N GLY A 57 21.37 32.21 -0.94
CA GLY A 57 20.22 32.77 -1.65
C GLY A 57 19.47 31.90 -2.67
N LYS A 58 18.38 31.28 -2.19
CA LYS A 58 17.16 30.83 -2.90
C LYS A 58 17.29 29.68 -3.92
N GLY A 59 16.90 28.49 -3.47
CA GLY A 59 16.56 27.33 -4.30
C GLY A 59 17.14 26.04 -3.72
N PHE A 60 16.29 25.14 -3.21
CA PHE A 60 16.70 23.85 -2.65
C PHE A 60 17.24 22.91 -3.74
N ILE A 61 18.43 22.34 -3.53
CA ILE A 61 18.94 21.13 -4.21
C ILE A 61 19.49 20.20 -3.11
N VAL A 62 19.07 18.94 -3.13
CA VAL A 62 19.61 17.86 -2.28
C VAL A 62 20.84 17.28 -2.98
N ILE A 63 22.00 17.22 -2.30
CA ILE A 63 23.19 16.50 -2.80
C ILE A 63 23.56 15.38 -1.82
N LYS A 64 23.69 14.16 -2.35
CA LYS A 64 24.16 12.94 -1.71
C LYS A 64 25.69 12.85 -1.87
N THR A 65 26.41 12.45 -0.83
CA THR A 65 27.86 12.23 -0.80
C THR A 65 28.34 11.26 -1.89
N LEU A 66 29.40 11.64 -2.63
CA LEU A 66 30.08 10.81 -3.62
C LEU A 66 31.22 10.01 -2.96
N GLY A 67 31.18 8.69 -3.08
CA GLY A 67 32.32 7.80 -2.89
C GLY A 67 32.55 7.02 -4.20
N ASN A 68 33.82 6.89 -4.60
CA ASN A 68 34.27 6.23 -5.82
C ASN A 68 33.68 4.82 -5.99
N ASP A 69 32.88 4.62 -7.04
CA ASP A 69 33.01 3.58 -8.07
C ASP A 69 31.90 3.76 -9.13
N ASP A 70 32.27 3.58 -10.40
CA ASP A 70 31.51 3.93 -11.60
C ASP A 70 30.10 3.34 -11.72
N LYS A 71 29.10 4.22 -11.94
CA LYS A 71 28.10 4.22 -13.04
C LYS A 71 27.11 5.37 -12.82
N ILE A 72 27.15 6.39 -13.70
CA ILE A 72 26.12 7.44 -13.72
C ILE A 72 24.87 6.84 -14.37
N GLU A 73 23.96 6.32 -13.55
CA GLU A 73 22.55 6.19 -13.92
C GLU A 73 21.85 7.51 -13.61
N ASP A 74 21.29 8.14 -14.65
CA ASP A 74 20.40 9.30 -14.60
C ASP A 74 19.12 8.94 -13.84
N SER A 75 19.20 8.86 -12.51
CA SER A 75 18.04 8.60 -11.65
C SER A 75 17.24 9.88 -11.43
N ARG A 76 16.47 10.27 -12.44
CA ARG A 76 15.37 11.21 -12.24
C ARG A 76 14.33 10.55 -11.32
N TYR A 77 14.27 11.02 -10.08
CA TYR A 77 13.23 10.65 -9.12
C TYR A 77 11.91 11.31 -9.53
N PHE A 78 10.96 10.53 -10.07
CA PHE A 78 9.58 10.97 -10.22
C PHE A 78 8.89 10.88 -8.87
N THR A 79 8.15 11.93 -8.49
CA THR A 79 7.29 11.84 -7.30
C THR A 79 6.05 11.04 -7.65
N ASP A 80 5.45 10.35 -6.67
CA ASP A 80 4.17 9.68 -6.88
C ASP A 80 3.08 10.67 -7.34
N SER A 81 3.17 11.93 -6.88
CA SER A 81 2.29 13.02 -7.30
C SER A 81 2.38 13.34 -8.80
N ASP A 82 3.58 13.33 -9.38
CA ASP A 82 3.76 13.56 -10.83
C ASP A 82 3.06 12.48 -11.66
N VAL A 83 3.17 11.22 -11.21
CA VAL A 83 2.56 10.06 -11.84
C VAL A 83 1.04 10.08 -11.68
N THR A 84 0.54 10.33 -10.47
CA THR A 84 -0.89 10.49 -10.19
C THR A 84 -1.50 11.61 -11.04
N SER A 85 -0.81 12.74 -11.17
CA SER A 85 -1.27 13.89 -11.95
C SER A 85 -1.46 13.53 -13.42
N ILE A 86 -0.48 12.89 -14.06
CA ILE A 86 -0.62 12.49 -15.46
C ILE A 86 -1.67 11.39 -15.65
N LEU A 87 -1.76 10.42 -14.73
CA LEU A 87 -2.78 9.36 -14.79
C LEU A 87 -4.20 9.94 -14.70
N ASN A 88 -4.44 10.90 -13.81
CA ASN A 88 -5.70 11.63 -13.73
C ASN A 88 -6.01 12.43 -15.00
N GLN A 89 -5.00 13.08 -15.58
CA GLN A 89 -5.17 13.83 -16.83
C GLN A 89 -5.61 12.93 -17.98
N ILE A 90 -5.00 11.75 -18.13
CA ILE A 90 -5.38 10.83 -19.20
C ILE A 90 -6.70 10.11 -18.91
N ALA A 91 -7.05 9.86 -17.65
CA ALA A 91 -8.36 9.33 -17.27
C ALA A 91 -9.48 10.32 -17.64
N ALA A 92 -9.29 11.62 -17.36
CA ALA A 92 -10.23 12.66 -17.76
C ALA A 92 -10.30 12.87 -19.29
N ALA A 93 -9.24 12.53 -20.01
CA ALA A 93 -9.18 12.62 -21.47
C ALA A 93 -9.74 11.38 -22.21
N ASP A 94 -10.18 10.34 -21.48
CA ASP A 94 -10.63 9.07 -22.05
C ASP A 94 -12.03 9.14 -22.67
N ALA A 95 -12.14 9.85 -23.80
CA ALA A 95 -13.39 10.01 -24.54
C ALA A 95 -13.86 8.70 -25.23
N ASN A 96 -12.96 7.74 -25.42
CA ASN A 96 -13.30 6.47 -26.03
C ASN A 96 -13.78 5.44 -25.02
N GLY A 97 -13.54 5.63 -23.72
CA GLY A 97 -14.12 4.82 -22.65
C GLY A 97 -15.67 4.80 -22.66
N ALA A 98 -16.21 3.83 -21.93
CA ALA A 98 -17.63 3.61 -21.73
C ALA A 98 -18.27 4.79 -20.99
N GLN A 99 -19.43 5.22 -21.47
CA GLN A 99 -20.26 6.23 -20.81
C GLN A 99 -21.37 5.56 -19.99
N THR A 100 -22.09 6.36 -19.19
CA THR A 100 -23.22 5.87 -18.41
C THR A 100 -24.25 5.16 -19.33
N GLY A 101 -24.52 3.89 -19.03
CA GLY A 101 -25.45 3.06 -19.81
C GLY A 101 -24.81 2.26 -20.95
N ASP A 102 -23.54 2.49 -21.28
CA ASP A 102 -22.87 1.67 -22.30
C ASP A 102 -22.58 0.25 -21.83
N ILE A 103 -22.40 0.03 -20.53
CA ILE A 103 -22.14 -1.28 -19.92
C ILE A 103 -23.17 -1.51 -18.81
N THR A 104 -23.71 -2.73 -18.77
CA THR A 104 -24.49 -3.22 -17.63
C THR A 104 -23.91 -4.56 -17.20
N LEU A 105 -23.47 -4.64 -15.95
CA LEU A 105 -22.91 -5.85 -15.35
C LEU A 105 -23.95 -6.58 -14.49
N ASP A 106 -23.91 -7.91 -14.51
CA ASP A 106 -24.60 -8.80 -13.59
C ASP A 106 -23.58 -9.44 -12.65
N TYR A 107 -23.31 -8.76 -11.53
CA TYR A 107 -22.27 -9.16 -10.59
C TYR A 107 -22.56 -10.48 -9.88
N GLN A 108 -23.84 -10.85 -9.71
CA GLN A 108 -24.24 -12.08 -9.00
C GLN A 108 -23.57 -12.16 -7.60
N ASN A 109 -23.09 -13.35 -7.21
CA ASN A 109 -22.54 -13.59 -5.87
C ASN A 109 -21.01 -13.54 -5.84
N MET A 110 -20.46 -13.60 -4.62
CA MET A 110 -19.03 -13.67 -4.41
C MET A 110 -18.45 -15.02 -4.85
N ALA A 111 -17.24 -14.97 -5.40
CA ALA A 111 -16.48 -16.16 -5.78
C ALA A 111 -16.12 -17.04 -4.56
N SER A 112 -15.86 -18.32 -4.82
CA SER A 112 -15.41 -19.25 -3.79
C SER A 112 -13.92 -19.08 -3.52
N HIS A 113 -13.57 -18.72 -2.27
CA HIS A 113 -12.18 -18.62 -1.83
C HIS A 113 -11.49 -19.98 -1.64
N HIS A 114 -12.26 -21.07 -1.55
CA HIS A 114 -11.75 -22.38 -1.12
C HIS A 114 -11.85 -23.47 -2.19
N ASP A 115 -12.77 -23.34 -3.14
CA ASP A 115 -13.02 -24.37 -4.14
C ASP A 115 -13.50 -23.76 -5.45
N PHE A 116 -12.63 -23.79 -6.46
CA PHE A 116 -12.86 -23.27 -7.81
C PHE A 116 -14.03 -23.97 -8.54
N THR A 117 -14.47 -25.15 -8.08
CA THR A 117 -15.58 -25.87 -8.72
C THR A 117 -16.95 -25.28 -8.35
N HIS A 118 -17.01 -24.41 -7.33
CA HIS A 118 -18.24 -23.72 -6.94
C HIS A 118 -18.48 -22.49 -7.82
N ASP A 119 -19.30 -22.67 -8.85
CA ASP A 119 -19.81 -21.59 -9.66
C ASP A 119 -20.94 -20.86 -8.92
N ASN A 120 -20.59 -19.76 -8.25
CA ASN A 120 -21.54 -18.92 -7.51
C ASN A 120 -22.21 -17.86 -8.40
N ALA A 121 -21.85 -17.81 -9.69
CA ALA A 121 -22.31 -16.79 -10.64
C ALA A 121 -22.68 -17.43 -11.99
N PRO A 122 -23.77 -18.25 -12.03
CA PRO A 122 -24.11 -19.08 -13.19
C PRO A 122 -24.49 -18.31 -14.47
N ASN A 123 -24.60 -16.98 -14.44
CA ASN A 123 -24.89 -16.13 -15.60
C ASN A 123 -23.64 -15.36 -16.06
N PRO A 124 -23.61 -14.85 -17.29
CA PRO A 124 -22.55 -13.94 -17.74
C PRO A 124 -22.45 -12.67 -16.87
N LEU A 125 -21.22 -12.23 -16.59
CA LEU A 125 -20.94 -10.95 -15.94
C LEU A 125 -21.42 -9.77 -16.79
N PHE A 126 -21.23 -9.79 -18.11
CA PHE A 126 -21.65 -8.71 -19.00
C PHE A 126 -23.08 -8.94 -19.51
N LYS A 127 -24.06 -8.36 -18.81
CA LYS A 127 -25.48 -8.40 -19.24
C LYS A 127 -25.71 -7.67 -20.57
N SER A 128 -25.09 -6.52 -20.76
CA SER A 128 -25.10 -5.81 -22.04
C SER A 128 -23.91 -4.88 -22.20
N VAL A 129 -23.41 -4.77 -23.43
CA VAL A 129 -22.41 -3.78 -23.85
C VAL A 129 -22.90 -3.10 -25.13
N SER A 130 -22.87 -1.78 -25.15
CA SER A 130 -23.29 -0.92 -26.26
C SER A 130 -22.52 -1.24 -27.53
N SER A 131 -23.24 -1.53 -28.61
CA SER A 131 -22.65 -1.77 -29.93
C SER A 131 -21.93 -0.55 -30.47
N THR A 132 -22.37 0.66 -30.09
CA THR A 132 -21.73 1.92 -30.48
C THR A 132 -20.37 2.09 -29.80
N LEU A 133 -20.24 1.71 -28.52
CA LEU A 133 -18.98 1.72 -27.79
C LEU A 133 -17.95 0.80 -28.46
N VAL A 134 -18.30 -0.47 -28.66
CA VAL A 134 -17.35 -1.47 -29.19
C VAL A 134 -17.09 -1.32 -30.70
N SER A 135 -17.84 -0.45 -31.39
CA SER A 135 -17.60 -0.07 -32.78
C SER A 135 -16.64 1.11 -32.93
N LYS A 136 -16.23 1.78 -31.84
CA LYS A 136 -15.23 2.86 -31.92
C LYS A 136 -13.90 2.31 -32.48
N PRO A 137 -13.14 3.10 -33.26
CA PRO A 137 -11.91 2.63 -33.93
C PRO A 137 -10.87 1.96 -33.01
N THR A 138 -10.76 2.41 -31.76
CA THR A 138 -9.77 1.86 -30.82
C THR A 138 -10.14 0.46 -30.32
N TYR A 139 -11.43 0.17 -30.11
CA TYR A 139 -11.90 -1.19 -29.78
C TYR A 139 -11.84 -2.13 -30.99
N THR A 140 -12.16 -1.66 -32.19
CA THR A 140 -12.12 -2.52 -33.40
C THR A 140 -10.69 -2.89 -33.80
N SER A 141 -9.75 -1.95 -33.66
CA SER A 141 -8.32 -2.23 -33.83
C SER A 141 -7.77 -3.15 -32.73
N LEU A 142 -8.18 -2.98 -31.46
CA LEU A 142 -7.86 -3.92 -30.39
C LEU A 142 -8.39 -5.34 -30.68
N ALA A 143 -9.65 -5.47 -31.10
CA ALA A 143 -10.25 -6.76 -31.45
C ALA A 143 -9.49 -7.47 -32.59
N SER A 144 -9.08 -6.71 -33.61
CA SER A 144 -8.29 -7.22 -34.74
C SER A 144 -6.93 -7.76 -34.28
N LEU A 145 -6.30 -7.07 -33.34
CA LEU A 145 -5.02 -7.50 -32.77
C LEU A 145 -5.16 -8.71 -31.85
N LEU A 146 -6.17 -8.72 -30.97
CA LEU A 146 -6.48 -9.84 -30.07
C LEU A 146 -6.72 -11.15 -30.83
N ALA A 147 -7.34 -11.09 -32.02
CA ALA A 147 -7.57 -12.25 -32.87
C ALA A 147 -6.27 -12.95 -33.34
N LEU A 148 -5.11 -12.28 -33.25
CA LEU A 148 -3.79 -12.83 -33.59
C LEU A 148 -3.07 -13.48 -32.40
N TYR A 149 -3.63 -13.41 -31.20
CA TYR A 149 -3.12 -14.05 -29.97
C TYR A 149 -3.87 -15.36 -29.70
N THR A 150 -3.60 -16.38 -30.52
CA THR A 150 -4.32 -17.67 -30.48
C THR A 150 -3.76 -18.69 -29.48
N THR A 151 -2.56 -18.44 -28.94
CA THR A 151 -1.85 -19.38 -28.06
C THR A 151 -1.58 -18.72 -26.71
N PRO A 152 -2.44 -18.96 -25.70
CA PRO A 152 -2.30 -18.31 -24.40
C PRO A 152 -1.16 -18.89 -23.55
N ASP A 153 -0.71 -20.12 -23.83
CA ASP A 153 0.36 -20.77 -23.07
C ASP A 153 1.66 -19.95 -23.10
N SER A 154 2.17 -19.61 -21.92
CA SER A 154 3.45 -18.90 -21.71
C SER A 154 4.68 -19.75 -22.03
N GLY A 155 4.54 -21.08 -22.04
CA GLY A 155 5.61 -22.00 -22.42
C GLY A 155 5.79 -22.20 -23.92
N ALA A 156 4.84 -21.72 -24.74
CA ALA A 156 4.91 -21.81 -26.19
C ALA A 156 5.59 -20.56 -26.77
N ASP A 157 6.68 -20.76 -27.50
CA ASP A 157 7.40 -19.65 -28.17
C ASP A 157 6.46 -18.83 -29.05
N GLU A 158 6.50 -17.51 -28.85
CA GLU A 158 5.76 -16.55 -29.65
C GLU A 158 6.73 -15.79 -30.56
N SER A 159 6.31 -15.56 -31.81
CA SER A 159 7.03 -14.73 -32.76
C SER A 159 6.14 -13.62 -33.30
N LEU A 160 6.74 -12.46 -33.55
CA LEU A 160 6.09 -11.33 -34.22
C LEU A 160 6.05 -11.60 -35.73
N SER A 161 5.00 -12.29 -36.18
CA SER A 161 4.73 -12.46 -37.61
C SER A 161 4.47 -11.10 -38.28
N GLU A 162 4.68 -11.00 -39.59
CA GLU A 162 4.39 -9.76 -40.32
C GLU A 162 2.94 -9.29 -40.15
N ALA A 163 1.98 -10.24 -40.09
CA ALA A 163 0.58 -9.92 -39.87
C ALA A 163 0.35 -9.34 -38.47
N LYS A 164 1.00 -9.92 -37.44
CA LYS A 164 0.94 -9.40 -36.07
C LYS A 164 1.59 -8.02 -35.98
N GLN A 165 2.77 -7.83 -36.59
CA GLN A 165 3.42 -6.52 -36.64
C GLN A 165 2.55 -5.46 -37.32
N ARG A 166 1.98 -5.76 -38.50
CA ARG A 166 1.06 -4.83 -39.18
C ARG A 166 -0.16 -4.48 -38.33
N SER A 167 -0.68 -5.44 -37.57
CA SER A 167 -1.81 -5.21 -36.66
C SER A 167 -1.41 -4.37 -35.45
N ILE A 168 -0.20 -4.55 -34.90
CA ILE A 168 0.37 -3.72 -33.83
C ILE A 168 0.53 -2.28 -34.32
N ASP A 169 1.13 -2.08 -35.49
CA ASP A 169 1.35 -0.76 -36.08
C ASP A 169 0.01 -0.04 -36.33
N SER A 170 -0.98 -0.76 -36.86
CA SER A 170 -2.34 -0.24 -37.07
C SER A 170 -3.03 0.13 -35.75
N PHE A 171 -2.91 -0.71 -34.73
CA PHE A 171 -3.44 -0.46 -33.39
C PHE A 171 -2.80 0.81 -32.79
N LEU A 172 -1.46 0.86 -32.68
CA LEU A 172 -0.75 2.02 -32.13
C LEU A 172 -0.97 3.30 -32.93
N THR A 173 -1.11 3.20 -34.27
CA THR A 173 -1.49 4.34 -35.13
C THR A 173 -2.89 4.83 -34.80
N THR A 174 -3.85 3.93 -34.65
CA THR A 174 -5.23 4.27 -34.28
C THR A 174 -5.24 4.96 -32.90
N LEU A 175 -4.54 4.42 -31.91
CA LEU A 175 -4.43 5.03 -30.59
C LEU A 175 -3.74 6.40 -30.63
N SER A 176 -2.75 6.60 -31.51
CA SER A 176 -2.00 7.87 -31.58
C SER A 176 -2.82 9.09 -31.96
N SER A 177 -3.99 8.89 -32.55
CA SER A 177 -4.95 9.95 -32.85
C SER A 177 -5.72 10.45 -31.61
N THR A 178 -5.66 9.71 -30.49
CA THR A 178 -6.46 9.97 -29.29
C THR A 178 -5.80 11.01 -28.38
N LYS A 179 -6.61 11.75 -27.62
CA LYS A 179 -6.10 12.73 -26.67
C LYS A 179 -5.31 12.08 -25.53
N VAL A 180 -5.75 10.90 -25.08
CA VAL A 180 -5.07 10.06 -24.08
C VAL A 180 -3.64 9.77 -24.52
N TYR A 181 -3.47 9.19 -25.70
CA TYR A 181 -2.16 8.83 -26.23
C TYR A 181 -1.26 10.05 -26.41
N GLN A 182 -1.78 11.14 -26.99
CA GLN A 182 -0.99 12.36 -27.21
C GLN A 182 -0.52 13.01 -25.91
N THR A 183 -1.38 13.02 -24.88
CA THR A 183 -1.07 13.58 -23.56
C THR A 183 -0.02 12.74 -22.85
N ALA A 184 -0.20 11.42 -22.80
CA ALA A 184 0.78 10.50 -22.22
C ALA A 184 2.12 10.52 -22.98
N SER A 185 2.09 10.49 -24.31
CA SER A 185 3.28 10.55 -25.16
C SER A 185 4.10 11.81 -24.92
N SER A 186 3.42 12.96 -24.83
CA SER A 186 4.08 14.24 -24.56
C SER A 186 4.75 14.22 -23.19
N TRP A 187 4.09 13.65 -22.18
CA TRP A 187 4.65 13.51 -20.84
C TRP A 187 5.86 12.56 -20.82
N LEU A 188 5.77 11.41 -21.46
CA LEU A 188 6.86 10.44 -21.55
C LEU A 188 8.10 11.02 -22.26
N VAL A 189 7.90 11.73 -23.37
CA VAL A 189 8.99 12.37 -24.13
C VAL A 189 9.60 13.52 -23.33
N LYS A 190 8.78 14.39 -22.74
CA LYS A 190 9.24 15.52 -21.91
C LYS A 190 10.11 15.04 -20.75
N ASN A 191 9.78 13.88 -20.19
CA ASN A 191 10.50 13.27 -19.08
C ASN A 191 11.56 12.26 -19.53
N SER A 192 11.91 12.23 -20.82
CA SER A 192 12.89 11.32 -21.44
C SER A 192 12.79 9.87 -20.97
N LEU A 193 11.55 9.39 -20.80
CA LEU A 193 11.21 8.00 -20.48
C LEU A 193 11.11 7.11 -21.72
N VAL A 194 11.27 7.71 -22.90
CA VAL A 194 11.15 7.05 -24.20
C VAL A 194 12.40 7.34 -25.02
N THR A 195 12.92 6.30 -25.66
CA THR A 195 13.99 6.41 -26.66
C THR A 195 13.40 6.23 -28.07
N GLY A 196 13.70 7.14 -28.99
CA GLY A 196 13.17 7.10 -30.36
C GLY A 196 11.72 7.57 -30.44
N THR A 197 10.94 7.04 -31.39
CA THR A 197 9.51 7.36 -31.50
C THR A 197 8.72 6.61 -30.42
N VAL A 198 7.69 7.24 -29.86
CA VAL A 198 6.84 6.61 -28.83
C VAL A 198 6.22 5.31 -29.33
N GLN A 199 5.81 5.26 -30.60
CA GLN A 199 5.29 4.02 -31.19
C GLN A 199 6.32 2.89 -31.17
N ASN A 200 7.55 3.12 -31.66
CA ASN A 200 8.59 2.07 -31.68
C ASN A 200 8.96 1.62 -30.25
N PHE A 201 8.99 2.57 -29.31
CA PHE A 201 9.24 2.26 -27.92
C PHE A 201 8.13 1.40 -27.32
N LEU A 202 6.86 1.74 -27.55
CA LEU A 202 5.72 0.94 -27.11
C LEU A 202 5.71 -0.44 -27.77
N THR A 203 6.10 -0.56 -29.05
CA THR A 203 6.25 -1.85 -29.73
C THR A 203 7.21 -2.76 -28.96
N GLY A 204 8.40 -2.25 -28.62
CA GLY A 204 9.39 -3.01 -27.85
C GLY A 204 8.95 -3.31 -26.41
N LEU A 205 8.32 -2.34 -25.75
CA LEU A 205 7.91 -2.45 -24.34
C LEU A 205 6.78 -3.47 -24.13
N TRP A 206 5.80 -3.50 -25.03
CA TRP A 206 4.56 -4.27 -24.85
C TRP A 206 4.48 -5.54 -25.68
N PHE A 207 5.10 -5.58 -26.87
CA PHE A 207 4.82 -6.62 -27.85
C PHE A 207 6.00 -7.53 -28.16
N ASP A 208 7.24 -7.09 -27.94
CA ASP A 208 8.41 -7.95 -28.12
C ASP A 208 8.31 -9.17 -27.17
N PRO A 209 8.44 -10.41 -27.69
CA PRO A 209 8.38 -11.60 -26.86
C PRO A 209 9.62 -11.75 -25.96
N PHE A 210 9.39 -12.13 -24.71
CA PHE A 210 10.41 -12.44 -23.71
C PHE A 210 10.10 -13.75 -22.98
N ALA A 211 11.12 -14.31 -22.34
CA ALA A 211 10.99 -15.51 -21.52
C ALA A 211 10.80 -15.12 -20.04
N ARG A 212 9.72 -15.59 -19.41
CA ARG A 212 9.52 -15.45 -17.96
C ARG A 212 10.36 -16.44 -17.16
N ASN A 213 10.35 -17.70 -17.59
CA ASN A 213 11.05 -18.82 -16.98
C ASN A 213 11.69 -19.68 -18.08
N GLY A 214 12.97 -20.00 -17.97
CA GLY A 214 13.67 -20.81 -18.97
C GLY A 214 13.98 -20.06 -20.28
N THR A 215 13.93 -20.77 -21.42
CA THR A 215 14.35 -20.23 -22.72
C THR A 215 13.21 -19.83 -23.64
N ALA A 216 11.97 -20.28 -23.35
CA ALA A 216 10.83 -20.05 -24.23
C ALA A 216 10.37 -18.58 -24.16
N LYS A 217 10.36 -17.89 -25.30
CA LYS A 217 9.89 -16.52 -25.46
C LYS A 217 8.39 -16.50 -25.75
N GLY A 218 7.61 -17.04 -24.82
CA GLY A 218 6.16 -17.15 -24.96
C GLY A 218 5.36 -16.01 -24.35
N SER A 219 6.01 -15.02 -23.72
CA SER A 219 5.34 -13.94 -23.00
C SER A 219 5.57 -12.58 -23.63
N SER A 220 4.59 -11.69 -23.52
CA SER A 220 4.71 -10.26 -23.80
C SER A 220 3.81 -9.47 -22.86
N GLY A 221 4.08 -8.18 -22.64
CA GLY A 221 3.23 -7.34 -21.78
C GLY A 221 1.80 -7.27 -22.29
N PHE A 222 1.62 -7.20 -23.61
CA PHE A 222 0.31 -7.20 -24.25
C PHE A 222 -0.41 -8.53 -24.07
N LYS A 223 0.30 -9.66 -24.26
CA LYS A 223 -0.29 -10.99 -24.04
C LYS A 223 -0.77 -11.16 -22.60
N TYR A 224 0.08 -10.83 -21.62
CA TYR A 224 -0.27 -10.92 -20.20
C TYR A 224 -1.48 -10.06 -19.83
N THR A 225 -1.50 -8.80 -20.29
CA THR A 225 -2.46 -7.81 -19.82
C THR A 225 -3.77 -7.83 -20.61
N PHE A 226 -3.67 -7.85 -21.95
CA PHE A 226 -4.80 -7.70 -22.86
C PHE A 226 -5.33 -9.04 -23.39
N ALA A 227 -4.46 -9.88 -23.94
CA ALA A 227 -4.91 -11.10 -24.64
C ALA A 227 -5.31 -12.24 -23.71
N GLY A 228 -4.60 -12.37 -22.59
CA GLY A 228 -4.65 -13.49 -21.67
C GLY A 228 -3.45 -14.43 -21.87
N GLU A 229 -2.89 -14.87 -20.75
CA GLU A 229 -1.74 -15.77 -20.67
C GLU A 229 -2.04 -16.91 -19.69
N THR A 230 -1.65 -18.14 -20.04
CA THR A 230 -1.81 -19.32 -19.21
C THR A 230 -0.48 -20.00 -18.89
N SER A 231 -0.44 -20.70 -17.77
CA SER A 231 0.69 -21.55 -17.37
C SER A 231 0.21 -22.68 -16.48
N GLY A 232 0.57 -23.92 -16.82
CA GLY A 232 0.26 -25.10 -15.99
C GLY A 232 -1.22 -25.26 -15.64
N GLY A 233 -2.13 -24.97 -16.59
CA GLY A 233 -3.58 -25.06 -16.35
C GLY A 233 -4.20 -23.84 -15.64
N ASN A 234 -3.42 -22.80 -15.34
CA ASN A 234 -3.90 -21.58 -14.70
C ASN A 234 -3.84 -20.40 -15.67
N VAL A 235 -4.79 -19.49 -15.58
CA VAL A 235 -4.71 -18.17 -16.22
C VAL A 235 -3.79 -17.31 -15.37
N VAL A 236 -2.62 -16.92 -15.87
CA VAL A 236 -1.58 -16.18 -15.12
C VAL A 236 -1.60 -14.67 -15.36
N GLY A 237 -2.16 -14.23 -16.50
CA GLY A 237 -2.45 -12.83 -16.80
C GLY A 237 -3.71 -12.76 -17.65
N PHE A 238 -4.62 -11.83 -17.35
CA PHE A 238 -5.84 -11.53 -18.09
C PHE A 238 -6.53 -10.35 -17.39
N ASN A 239 -6.23 -9.12 -17.80
CA ASN A 239 -6.58 -7.92 -17.05
C ASN A 239 -7.28 -6.85 -17.90
N ASN A 240 -7.92 -7.24 -19.01
CA ASN A 240 -8.67 -6.35 -19.89
C ASN A 240 -10.16 -6.75 -20.00
N TRP A 241 -11.05 -5.82 -19.65
CA TRP A 241 -12.50 -6.06 -19.62
C TRP A 241 -13.08 -6.35 -21.01
N PHE A 242 -12.54 -5.74 -22.06
CA PHE A 242 -13.05 -5.89 -23.41
C PHE A 242 -12.76 -7.30 -23.94
N GLN A 243 -11.55 -7.82 -23.72
CA GLN A 243 -11.23 -9.22 -24.02
C GLN A 243 -12.07 -10.20 -23.17
N PHE A 244 -12.33 -9.87 -21.90
CA PHE A 244 -13.21 -10.68 -21.07
C PHE A 244 -14.62 -10.74 -21.67
N TYR A 245 -15.19 -9.59 -22.01
CA TYR A 245 -16.49 -9.47 -22.65
C TYR A 245 -16.57 -10.25 -23.98
N THR A 246 -15.57 -10.12 -24.86
CA THR A 246 -15.58 -10.81 -26.17
C THR A 246 -15.54 -12.33 -25.99
N LEU A 247 -14.71 -12.82 -25.07
CA LEU A 247 -14.61 -14.25 -24.76
C LEU A 247 -15.86 -14.76 -24.02
N GLU A 248 -16.47 -13.96 -23.16
CA GLU A 248 -17.69 -14.35 -22.44
C GLU A 248 -18.86 -14.46 -23.40
N LYS A 249 -19.00 -13.48 -24.30
CA LYS A 249 -19.98 -13.49 -25.38
C LYS A 249 -19.79 -14.68 -26.33
N ALA A 250 -18.55 -15.14 -26.51
CA ALA A 250 -18.22 -16.33 -27.29
C ALA A 250 -18.39 -17.64 -26.51
N GLY A 251 -18.75 -17.59 -25.22
CA GLY A 251 -18.86 -18.77 -24.35
C GLY A 251 -17.53 -19.42 -23.99
N SER A 252 -16.42 -18.70 -24.15
CA SER A 252 -15.06 -19.20 -23.88
C SER A 252 -14.62 -18.99 -22.42
N VAL A 253 -15.17 -17.97 -21.75
CA VAL A 253 -14.99 -17.79 -20.30
C VAL A 253 -16.29 -18.04 -19.55
N ASN A 254 -16.18 -18.61 -18.36
CA ASN A 254 -17.27 -18.77 -17.40
C ASN A 254 -16.94 -18.02 -16.11
N TYR A 255 -17.67 -16.94 -15.83
CA TYR A 255 -17.53 -16.14 -14.62
C TYR A 255 -18.08 -16.91 -13.40
N HIS A 256 -17.32 -16.95 -12.30
CA HIS A 256 -17.71 -17.71 -11.09
C HIS A 256 -18.07 -16.83 -9.89
N GLY A 257 -17.83 -15.52 -10.00
CA GLY A 257 -18.12 -14.55 -8.94
C GLY A 257 -17.01 -13.53 -8.75
N TRP A 258 -17.30 -12.53 -7.92
CA TRP A 258 -16.36 -11.44 -7.59
C TRP A 258 -15.77 -11.62 -6.19
N PHE A 259 -14.59 -11.06 -5.95
CA PHE A 259 -14.00 -10.96 -4.61
C PHE A 259 -14.16 -9.54 -4.06
N ASP A 260 -13.72 -8.57 -4.85
CA ASP A 260 -13.90 -7.13 -4.61
C ASP A 260 -14.42 -6.48 -5.88
N ARG A 261 -15.16 -5.39 -5.72
CA ARG A 261 -15.61 -4.59 -6.85
C ARG A 261 -15.84 -3.14 -6.46
N GLN A 262 -15.48 -2.27 -7.37
CA GLN A 262 -15.94 -0.90 -7.40
C GLN A 262 -16.86 -0.76 -8.60
N LYS A 263 -18.14 -0.49 -8.31
CA LYS A 263 -19.20 -0.56 -9.30
C LYS A 263 -18.82 0.24 -10.55
N ASP A 264 -18.80 -0.47 -11.68
CA ASP A 264 -18.57 0.04 -13.03
C ASP A 264 -17.16 0.62 -13.28
N VAL A 265 -16.21 0.38 -12.35
CA VAL A 265 -14.85 0.93 -12.40
C VAL A 265 -13.78 -0.16 -12.39
N GLN A 266 -13.86 -1.11 -11.46
CA GLN A 266 -12.88 -2.18 -11.31
C GLN A 266 -13.55 -3.39 -10.65
N ILE A 267 -13.08 -4.57 -11.01
CA ILE A 267 -13.52 -5.83 -10.40
C ILE A 267 -12.33 -6.77 -10.21
N SER A 268 -12.29 -7.46 -9.08
CA SER A 268 -11.51 -8.68 -8.90
C SER A 268 -12.46 -9.89 -8.90
N LEU A 269 -12.10 -10.93 -9.63
CA LEU A 269 -13.01 -12.02 -9.96
C LEU A 269 -12.31 -13.36 -10.13
N GLN A 270 -13.13 -14.41 -10.07
CA GLN A 270 -12.80 -15.79 -10.41
C GLN A 270 -13.53 -16.19 -11.70
N PHE A 271 -12.85 -16.92 -12.58
CA PHE A 271 -13.46 -17.45 -13.80
C PHE A 271 -12.69 -18.64 -14.38
N ALA A 272 -13.37 -19.47 -15.17
CA ALA A 272 -12.73 -20.46 -16.03
C ALA A 272 -12.53 -19.90 -17.44
N TRP A 273 -11.41 -20.24 -18.09
CA TRP A 273 -11.15 -19.97 -19.51
C TRP A 273 -10.80 -21.27 -20.23
N GLY A 274 -11.80 -21.85 -20.90
CA GLY A 274 -11.72 -23.24 -21.33
C GLY A 274 -11.47 -24.17 -20.14
N SER A 275 -10.39 -24.96 -20.19
CA SER A 275 -9.96 -25.82 -19.07
C SER A 275 -9.06 -25.13 -18.05
N ASN A 276 -8.71 -23.86 -18.27
CA ASN A 276 -7.79 -23.14 -17.39
C ASN A 276 -8.54 -22.40 -16.29
N GLN A 277 -7.93 -22.31 -15.12
CA GLN A 277 -8.52 -21.70 -13.94
C GLN A 277 -7.93 -20.31 -13.65
N ALA A 278 -8.77 -19.31 -13.46
CA ALA A 278 -8.37 -17.98 -12.98
C ALA A 278 -8.88 -17.82 -11.54
N MET A 279 -8.06 -18.20 -10.56
CA MET A 279 -8.43 -18.09 -9.14
C MET A 279 -8.64 -16.64 -8.69
N LEU A 280 -7.87 -15.69 -9.23
CA LEU A 280 -7.98 -14.27 -8.95
C LEU A 280 -7.40 -13.47 -10.11
N ARG A 281 -8.23 -12.72 -10.82
CA ARG A 281 -7.79 -11.72 -11.80
C ARG A 281 -8.56 -10.43 -11.58
N ASN A 282 -8.07 -9.35 -12.15
CA ASN A 282 -8.67 -8.05 -11.99
C ASN A 282 -8.53 -7.22 -13.26
N PHE A 283 -9.52 -6.38 -13.53
CA PHE A 283 -9.46 -5.44 -14.65
C PHE A 283 -10.25 -4.17 -14.33
N LEU A 284 -9.86 -3.08 -15.00
CA LEU A 284 -10.66 -1.87 -15.06
C LEU A 284 -11.86 -2.12 -15.97
N VAL A 285 -13.03 -1.64 -15.57
CA VAL A 285 -14.27 -1.78 -16.33
C VAL A 285 -14.49 -0.51 -17.13
N GLY A 286 -14.72 -0.66 -18.43
CA GLY A 286 -15.16 0.45 -19.29
C GLY A 286 -14.07 1.43 -19.73
N THR A 287 -12.81 1.21 -19.38
CA THR A 287 -11.69 2.00 -19.92
C THR A 287 -11.48 1.75 -21.42
N SER A 288 -10.90 2.71 -22.14
CA SER A 288 -10.49 2.51 -23.53
C SER A 288 -9.16 1.75 -23.67
N PRO A 289 -8.89 1.14 -24.84
CA PRO A 289 -7.62 0.48 -25.11
C PRO A 289 -6.40 1.40 -24.96
N GLU A 290 -6.51 2.65 -25.38
CA GLU A 290 -5.47 3.65 -25.22
C GLU A 290 -5.26 4.07 -23.77
N PHE A 291 -6.32 4.13 -22.95
CA PHE A 291 -6.18 4.43 -21.53
C PHE A 291 -5.41 3.33 -20.83
N ASP A 292 -5.84 2.07 -20.97
CA ASP A 292 -5.17 0.92 -20.36
C ASP A 292 -3.69 0.89 -20.76
N LEU A 293 -3.40 0.95 -22.06
CA LEU A 293 -2.03 0.87 -22.57
C LEU A 293 -1.14 1.99 -22.00
N MET A 294 -1.61 3.23 -22.04
CA MET A 294 -0.79 4.38 -21.65
C MET A 294 -0.69 4.53 -20.13
N ALA A 295 -1.74 4.20 -19.36
CA ALA A 295 -1.72 4.26 -17.91
C ALA A 295 -0.73 3.24 -17.33
N TYR A 296 -0.76 2.00 -17.81
CA TYR A 296 0.22 1.00 -17.40
C TYR A 296 1.63 1.34 -17.87
N THR A 297 1.79 1.92 -19.07
CA THR A 297 3.10 2.39 -19.57
C THR A 297 3.70 3.44 -18.65
N ILE A 298 2.94 4.50 -18.35
CA ILE A 298 3.38 5.57 -17.45
C ILE A 298 3.77 4.98 -16.09
N CYS A 299 2.92 4.11 -15.54
CA CYS A 299 3.18 3.54 -14.22
C CYS A 299 4.44 2.67 -14.21
N GLY A 300 4.61 1.77 -15.18
CA GLY A 300 5.78 0.90 -15.25
C GLY A 300 7.09 1.65 -15.46
N LEU A 301 7.08 2.73 -16.24
CA LEU A 301 8.29 3.52 -16.53
C LEU A 301 8.62 4.57 -15.46
N ALA A 302 7.68 4.90 -14.59
CA ALA A 302 7.92 5.79 -13.46
C ALA A 302 8.58 5.09 -12.25
N GLY A 303 8.99 3.83 -12.39
CA GLY A 303 9.77 3.08 -11.40
C GLY A 303 11.23 3.54 -11.32
N ASN A 304 11.85 3.43 -10.14
CA ASN A 304 13.27 3.69 -9.93
C ASN A 304 14.14 2.52 -10.44
N ALA A 305 15.39 2.82 -10.80
CA ALA A 305 16.41 1.88 -11.29
C ALA A 305 16.68 0.63 -10.42
N SER A 306 16.13 0.56 -9.20
CA SER A 306 16.33 -0.52 -8.23
C SER A 306 15.11 -1.42 -8.01
N GLY A 307 13.98 -1.20 -8.69
CA GLY A 307 12.74 -1.97 -8.46
C GLY A 307 12.01 -2.35 -9.74
N ASN A 308 11.83 -3.66 -9.96
CA ASN A 308 11.07 -4.22 -11.08
C ASN A 308 9.53 -4.07 -10.94
N SER A 309 9.04 -3.30 -9.96
CA SER A 309 7.61 -3.15 -9.65
C SER A 309 7.30 -1.74 -9.18
N LYS A 310 6.26 -1.12 -9.74
CA LYS A 310 5.77 0.21 -9.37
C LYS A 310 4.27 0.17 -9.14
N THR A 311 3.85 0.77 -8.04
CA THR A 311 2.44 1.00 -7.73
C THR A 311 2.11 2.48 -7.96
N CYS A 312 1.05 2.77 -8.70
CA CYS A 312 0.60 4.12 -9.03
C CYS A 312 -0.87 4.28 -8.70
N SER A 313 -1.24 5.38 -8.07
CA SER A 313 -2.62 5.67 -7.69
C SER A 313 -3.17 6.84 -8.49
N PHE A 314 -4.45 6.76 -8.84
CA PHE A 314 -5.19 7.81 -9.55
C PHE A 314 -6.69 7.64 -9.33
N THR A 315 -7.49 8.52 -9.90
CA THR A 315 -8.96 8.49 -9.83
C THR A 315 -9.53 8.22 -11.22
N LEU A 316 -10.35 7.18 -11.34
CA LEU A 316 -11.09 6.84 -12.55
C LEU A 316 -12.58 7.07 -12.27
N GLN A 317 -13.26 7.94 -13.01
CA GLN A 317 -14.69 8.22 -12.78
C GLN A 317 -15.03 8.60 -11.32
N GLY A 318 -14.18 9.39 -10.67
CA GLY A 318 -14.35 9.78 -9.26
C GLY A 318 -14.00 8.70 -8.24
N ASN A 319 -13.56 7.53 -8.70
CA ASN A 319 -13.29 6.36 -7.88
C ASN A 319 -11.78 6.09 -7.84
N PRO A 320 -11.18 5.86 -6.65
CA PRO A 320 -9.76 5.58 -6.55
C PRO A 320 -9.39 4.25 -7.21
N VAL A 321 -8.30 4.25 -7.96
CA VAL A 321 -7.74 3.08 -8.61
C VAL A 321 -6.24 3.06 -8.35
N THR A 322 -5.72 1.87 -8.12
CA THR A 322 -4.28 1.62 -8.05
C THR A 322 -3.87 0.68 -9.17
N LEU A 323 -2.76 0.97 -9.84
CA LEU A 323 -2.11 0.08 -10.80
C LEU A 323 -0.82 -0.42 -10.19
N THR A 324 -0.60 -1.73 -10.19
CA THR A 324 0.70 -2.33 -9.90
C THR A 324 1.26 -2.90 -11.20
N VAL A 325 2.37 -2.33 -11.65
CA VAL A 325 3.01 -2.67 -12.91
C VAL A 325 4.43 -3.13 -12.65
N GLU A 326 4.77 -4.29 -13.17
CA GLU A 326 6.13 -4.83 -13.11
C GLU A 326 6.80 -4.76 -14.46
N THR A 327 8.09 -4.43 -14.45
CA THR A 327 8.95 -4.42 -15.64
C THR A 327 10.07 -5.43 -15.49
N ILE A 328 10.51 -6.00 -16.59
CA ILE A 328 11.75 -6.79 -16.64
C ILE A 328 12.71 -6.17 -17.64
N THR A 329 14.01 -6.33 -17.39
CA THR A 329 15.05 -5.94 -18.33
C THR A 329 15.77 -7.18 -18.84
N ALA A 330 15.79 -7.37 -20.16
CA ALA A 330 16.53 -8.46 -20.80
C ALA A 330 17.19 -7.95 -22.08
N ASN A 331 18.46 -8.32 -22.29
CA ASN A 331 19.26 -7.90 -23.46
C ASN A 331 19.26 -6.37 -23.71
N GLY A 332 19.29 -5.57 -22.63
CA GLY A 332 19.28 -4.11 -22.73
C GLY A 332 17.94 -3.50 -23.14
N LYS A 333 16.87 -4.29 -23.23
CA LYS A 333 15.49 -3.83 -23.46
C LYS A 333 14.66 -4.01 -22.19
N THR A 334 13.76 -3.05 -21.95
CA THR A 334 12.76 -3.10 -20.88
C THR A 334 11.43 -3.57 -21.45
N TYR A 335 10.73 -4.43 -20.72
CA TYR A 335 9.43 -4.99 -21.06
C TYR A 335 8.46 -4.79 -19.91
N ILE A 336 7.18 -4.55 -20.21
CA ILE A 336 6.13 -4.72 -19.21
C ILE A 336 5.95 -6.22 -18.98
N SER A 337 6.13 -6.65 -17.73
CA SER A 337 5.99 -8.04 -17.30
C SER A 337 4.59 -8.28 -16.77
N THR A 338 4.11 -7.49 -15.82
CA THR A 338 2.75 -7.64 -15.27
C THR A 338 2.10 -6.27 -15.14
N ALA A 339 0.78 -6.21 -15.25
CA ALA A 339 0.01 -4.98 -15.07
C ALA A 339 -1.35 -5.33 -14.46
N ASN A 340 -1.55 -4.96 -13.20
CA ASN A 340 -2.69 -5.37 -12.40
C ASN A 340 -3.38 -4.15 -11.77
N PRO A 341 -4.65 -3.86 -12.11
CA PRO A 341 -5.43 -2.84 -11.43
C PRO A 341 -6.09 -3.38 -10.15
N ALA A 342 -6.21 -2.53 -9.14
CA ALA A 342 -6.93 -2.80 -7.91
C ALA A 342 -7.78 -1.59 -7.52
N ILE A 343 -8.77 -1.81 -6.66
CA ILE A 343 -9.49 -0.73 -5.98
C ILE A 343 -8.44 0.11 -5.23
N GLY A 344 -8.35 1.39 -5.57
CA GLY A 344 -7.48 2.32 -4.88
C GLY A 344 -8.10 2.75 -3.56
N THR A 345 -7.29 3.35 -2.69
CA THR A 345 -7.81 4.04 -1.50
C THR A 345 -8.10 5.49 -1.87
N GLY A 346 -9.31 5.98 -1.56
CA GLY A 346 -9.88 7.25 -2.03
C GLY A 346 -9.07 8.49 -1.70
N GLY A 347 -8.51 9.15 -2.73
CA GLY A 347 -8.41 10.61 -2.78
C GLY A 347 -9.60 11.17 -3.55
N SER A 348 -10.39 12.05 -2.93
CA SER A 348 -11.53 12.72 -3.58
C SER A 348 -11.07 13.95 -4.37
N GLN A 349 -11.61 14.13 -5.59
CA GLN A 349 -11.43 15.35 -6.38
C GLN A 349 -12.25 16.50 -5.79
N GLN A 350 -11.54 17.62 -5.65
CA GLN A 350 -11.97 18.96 -5.30
C GLN A 350 -12.92 19.55 -6.36
N THR A 351 -14.07 20.05 -5.92
CA THR A 351 -14.79 21.14 -6.61
C THR A 351 -13.87 22.38 -6.64
N THR A 352 -13.84 23.14 -7.73
CA THR A 352 -13.18 24.46 -7.72
C THR A 352 -14.25 25.56 -7.72
N PRO A 353 -14.05 26.67 -6.98
CA PRO A 353 -12.80 27.44 -6.91
C PRO A 353 -12.05 27.44 -5.55
N ASN A 354 -10.71 27.55 -5.65
CA ASN A 354 -9.66 27.86 -4.64
C ASN A 354 -10.04 28.81 -3.47
N PRO A 355 -9.25 28.93 -2.36
CA PRO A 355 -7.96 28.30 -2.04
C PRO A 355 -7.84 27.75 -0.58
N THR A 356 -7.27 26.56 -0.41
CA THR A 356 -6.28 26.19 0.64
C THR A 356 -5.93 24.72 0.49
N SER A 357 -4.71 24.46 0.05
CA SER A 357 -4.06 23.15 -0.06
C SER A 357 -3.90 22.44 1.29
N HIS A 358 -4.22 21.15 1.38
CA HIS A 358 -3.65 20.23 2.39
C HIS A 358 -3.35 18.84 1.76
N PRO A 359 -2.32 18.11 2.27
CA PRO A 359 -1.43 17.23 1.49
C PRO A 359 -1.77 15.72 1.57
N ASP A 360 -1.22 14.98 0.61
CA ASP A 360 -1.37 13.53 0.37
C ASP A 360 -1.24 12.61 1.62
N GLY A 361 -2.22 11.71 1.78
CA GLY A 361 -2.39 10.79 2.92
C GLY A 361 -1.41 9.61 2.95
N ASN A 362 -0.17 9.86 3.37
CA ASN A 362 0.81 8.81 3.70
C ASN A 362 0.53 8.23 5.10
N LEU A 363 0.12 6.95 5.19
CA LEU A 363 -0.04 6.24 6.48
C LEU A 363 1.21 6.32 7.35
N GLN A 364 2.42 6.26 6.76
CA GLN A 364 3.67 6.44 7.49
C GLN A 364 3.73 7.84 8.13
N ALA A 365 3.34 8.89 7.40
CA ALA A 365 3.35 10.26 7.92
C ALA A 365 2.31 10.45 9.04
N LEU A 366 1.14 9.79 8.94
CA LEU A 366 0.19 9.73 10.05
C LEU A 366 0.83 9.07 11.27
N VAL A 367 1.45 7.90 11.09
CA VAL A 367 2.08 7.15 12.18
C VAL A 367 3.21 7.95 12.82
N ASP A 368 4.10 8.55 12.03
CA ASP A 368 5.19 9.41 12.52
C ASP A 368 4.62 10.59 13.32
N LYS A 369 3.54 11.22 12.82
CA LYS A 369 2.86 12.30 13.51
C LYS A 369 2.27 11.81 14.83
N MET A 370 1.46 10.75 14.81
CA MET A 370 0.86 10.15 16.01
C MET A 370 1.93 9.80 17.03
N TRP A 371 3.01 9.16 16.61
CA TRP A 371 4.14 8.80 17.47
C TRP A 371 4.79 10.02 18.11
N SER A 372 5.01 11.09 17.34
CA SER A 372 5.64 12.32 17.83
C SER A 372 4.76 13.11 18.82
N ILE A 373 3.43 13.09 18.63
CA ILE A 373 2.48 13.87 19.46
C ILE A 373 1.86 13.05 20.59
N ASP A 374 2.16 11.74 20.67
CA ASP A 374 1.69 10.91 21.78
C ASP A 374 2.48 11.26 23.05
N GLU A 375 1.86 12.12 23.87
CA GLU A 375 2.36 12.50 25.20
C GLU A 375 2.10 11.40 26.24
N ASP A 376 1.19 10.48 25.94
CA ASP A 376 0.78 9.41 26.84
C ASP A 376 1.64 8.14 26.68
N LYS A 377 2.39 7.95 25.60
CA LYS A 377 3.28 6.78 25.46
C LYS A 377 4.35 6.69 26.55
N ALA A 378 4.81 5.47 26.83
CA ALA A 378 5.91 5.22 27.74
C ALA A 378 7.22 5.79 27.17
N GLN A 379 8.07 6.33 28.05
CA GLN A 379 9.38 6.86 27.68
C GLN A 379 10.47 5.78 27.83
N PRO A 380 11.63 5.94 27.17
CA PRO A 380 12.75 5.01 27.35
C PRO A 380 13.09 4.79 28.83
N GLY A 381 13.06 3.53 29.28
CA GLY A 381 13.33 3.13 30.67
C GLY A 381 12.11 3.08 31.61
N ASP A 382 10.93 3.50 31.14
CA ASP A 382 9.67 3.28 31.86
C ASP A 382 9.29 1.80 31.89
N ILE A 383 9.61 1.07 30.82
CA ILE A 383 9.35 -0.37 30.70
C ILE A 383 10.69 -1.09 30.55
N VAL A 384 10.87 -2.20 31.27
CA VAL A 384 12.00 -3.12 31.10
C VAL A 384 11.47 -4.53 30.95
N LEU A 385 11.77 -5.15 29.82
CA LEU A 385 11.33 -6.49 29.49
C LEU A 385 12.40 -7.53 29.76
N ASN A 386 11.97 -8.76 29.96
CA ASN A 386 12.78 -9.96 29.90
C ASN A 386 12.12 -10.95 28.94
N TRP A 387 12.60 -10.96 27.70
CA TRP A 387 12.10 -11.86 26.67
C TRP A 387 12.34 -13.35 27.00
N GLY A 388 13.24 -13.67 27.92
CA GLY A 388 13.45 -15.06 28.35
C GLY A 388 13.94 -15.96 27.20
N ASN A 389 13.38 -17.17 27.11
CA ASN A 389 13.79 -18.18 26.14
C ASN A 389 12.89 -18.19 24.89
N LYS A 390 13.46 -18.61 23.76
CA LYS A 390 12.67 -18.87 22.56
C LYS A 390 11.81 -20.12 22.74
N VAL A 391 10.52 -20.02 22.43
CA VAL A 391 9.54 -21.11 22.61
C VAL A 391 9.87 -22.29 21.70
N SER A 392 9.79 -23.50 22.26
CA SER A 392 9.80 -24.77 21.54
C SER A 392 8.59 -25.61 21.94
N GLY A 393 7.61 -25.73 21.05
CA GLY A 393 6.35 -26.45 21.33
C GLY A 393 5.40 -25.67 22.24
N SER A 394 4.80 -26.37 23.21
CA SER A 394 3.87 -25.80 24.21
C SER A 394 4.37 -25.97 25.65
N SER A 395 5.59 -26.48 25.84
CA SER A 395 6.17 -26.61 27.17
C SER A 395 6.63 -25.24 27.66
N ASP A 396 6.26 -24.91 28.89
CA ASP A 396 6.83 -23.77 29.58
C ASP A 396 8.34 -24.01 29.80
N THR A 397 9.14 -23.10 29.25
CA THR A 397 10.61 -23.15 29.35
C THR A 397 11.18 -21.91 30.05
N THR A 398 10.31 -21.06 30.62
CA THR A 398 10.70 -19.76 31.15
C THR A 398 10.09 -19.53 32.53
N ASN A 399 10.92 -19.32 33.55
CA ASN A 399 10.46 -19.14 34.93
C ASN A 399 10.39 -17.65 35.35
N THR A 400 10.35 -16.73 34.39
CA THR A 400 10.46 -15.29 34.65
C THR A 400 9.40 -14.53 33.86
N PRO A 401 8.78 -13.50 34.47
CA PRO A 401 7.79 -12.67 33.79
C PRO A 401 8.42 -11.88 32.63
N LEU A 402 7.60 -11.56 31.64
CA LEU A 402 7.96 -10.69 30.53
C LEU A 402 8.24 -9.26 31.02
N PHE A 403 7.38 -8.70 31.86
CA PHE A 403 7.58 -7.37 32.42
C PHE A 403 8.35 -7.44 33.75
N THR A 404 9.63 -7.06 33.73
CA THR A 404 10.44 -6.99 34.96
C THR A 404 10.30 -5.67 35.69
N LYS A 405 9.98 -4.59 34.96
CA LYS A 405 9.70 -3.26 35.50
C LYS A 405 8.74 -2.51 34.61
N VAL A 406 7.77 -1.83 35.22
CA VAL A 406 6.94 -0.79 34.60
C VAL A 406 6.89 0.40 35.55
N ASN A 407 7.11 1.61 35.03
CA ASN A 407 6.93 2.84 35.76
C ASN A 407 5.43 3.16 35.87
N GLU A 408 4.81 2.75 36.97
CA GLU A 408 3.37 2.93 37.18
C GLU A 408 2.92 4.37 37.38
N ASP A 409 3.84 5.35 37.46
CA ASP A 409 3.47 6.77 37.36
C ASP A 409 2.80 7.08 36.01
N LEU A 410 3.10 6.29 34.96
CA LEU A 410 2.39 6.33 33.68
C LEU A 410 0.88 6.16 33.86
N PHE A 411 0.45 5.30 34.79
CA PHE A 411 -0.96 4.99 35.03
C PHE A 411 -1.74 6.09 35.73
N LYS A 412 -1.06 7.15 36.19
CA LYS A 412 -1.72 8.36 36.70
C LYS A 412 -2.26 9.24 35.57
N ARG A 413 -1.78 9.05 34.32
CA ARG A 413 -2.30 9.78 33.16
C ARG A 413 -3.75 9.36 32.90
N PRO A 414 -4.64 10.30 32.52
CA PRO A 414 -6.08 10.03 32.44
C PRO A 414 -6.46 8.80 31.59
N VAL A 415 -5.82 8.63 30.43
CA VAL A 415 -6.13 7.53 29.50
C VAL A 415 -5.86 6.15 30.11
N TYR A 416 -4.75 5.99 30.84
CA TYR A 416 -4.44 4.75 31.54
C TYR A 416 -5.28 4.58 32.79
N ALA A 417 -5.46 5.63 33.59
CA ALA A 417 -6.24 5.57 34.82
C ALA A 417 -7.68 5.10 34.55
N LYS A 418 -8.31 5.64 33.50
CA LYS A 418 -9.68 5.25 33.11
C LYS A 418 -9.73 3.84 32.52
N LEU A 419 -8.73 3.43 31.74
CA LEU A 419 -8.61 2.05 31.25
C LEU A 419 -8.56 1.04 32.41
N ILE A 420 -7.75 1.33 33.42
CA ILE A 420 -7.58 0.48 34.61
C ILE A 420 -8.87 0.46 35.45
N ASP A 421 -9.57 1.59 35.59
CA ASP A 421 -10.90 1.64 36.23
C ASP A 421 -11.89 0.69 35.51
N ILE A 422 -11.93 0.70 34.18
CA ILE A 422 -12.77 -0.22 33.40
C ILE A 422 -12.41 -1.69 33.66
N TYR A 423 -11.12 -2.03 33.70
CA TYR A 423 -10.70 -3.39 34.03
C TYR A 423 -11.12 -3.81 35.45
N ASN A 424 -11.00 -2.91 36.42
CA ASN A 424 -11.39 -3.19 37.80
C ASN A 424 -12.91 -3.34 38.00
N LYS A 425 -13.71 -2.70 37.14
CA LYS A 425 -15.18 -2.80 37.15
C LYS A 425 -15.71 -4.12 36.57
N ASN A 426 -14.87 -4.92 35.92
CA ASN A 426 -15.24 -6.22 35.34
C ASN A 426 -16.50 -6.14 34.45
N LEU A 427 -16.55 -5.16 33.56
CA LEU A 427 -17.70 -4.90 32.68
C LEU A 427 -17.91 -5.96 31.57
N PHE A 428 -17.00 -6.94 31.46
CA PHE A 428 -16.93 -7.92 30.37
C PHE A 428 -16.60 -9.30 30.94
N HIS A 429 -17.11 -10.35 30.29
CA HIS A 429 -16.78 -11.74 30.62
C HIS A 429 -15.84 -12.33 29.57
N PRO A 430 -14.68 -12.92 29.96
CA PRO A 430 -13.76 -13.43 28.96
C PRO A 430 -14.28 -14.66 28.18
N GLN A 431 -15.34 -15.34 28.62
CA GLN A 431 -15.87 -16.53 27.94
C GLN A 431 -16.82 -16.12 26.80
N VAL A 432 -16.35 -16.23 25.55
CA VAL A 432 -17.09 -15.76 24.37
C VAL A 432 -18.38 -16.54 24.07
N CYS A 433 -18.55 -17.72 24.66
CA CYS A 433 -19.76 -18.51 24.54
C CYS A 433 -20.84 -18.15 25.58
N THR A 434 -20.62 -17.13 26.42
CA THR A 434 -21.62 -16.58 27.36
C THR A 434 -22.07 -15.22 26.84
N ALA A 435 -23.38 -14.99 26.79
CA ALA A 435 -23.90 -13.71 26.29
C ALA A 435 -23.51 -12.55 27.23
N GLU A 436 -23.09 -11.45 26.63
CA GLU A 436 -22.79 -10.21 27.34
C GLU A 436 -24.06 -9.52 27.84
N SER A 437 -23.93 -8.75 28.93
CA SER A 437 -25.01 -7.86 29.39
C SER A 437 -25.35 -6.83 28.30
N ALA A 438 -26.59 -6.33 28.28
CA ALA A 438 -26.98 -5.30 27.31
C ALA A 438 -26.04 -4.08 27.36
N MET A 439 -25.78 -3.48 26.19
CA MET A 439 -24.94 -2.27 26.08
C MET A 439 -25.75 -1.02 26.45
N ASP A 440 -26.12 -0.91 27.73
CA ASP A 440 -26.91 0.17 28.31
C ASP A 440 -26.43 0.56 29.72
N GLY A 441 -27.16 1.48 30.37
CA GLY A 441 -26.93 1.87 31.77
C GLY A 441 -25.51 2.35 32.09
N ASP A 442 -25.01 1.96 33.27
CA ASP A 442 -23.66 2.31 33.72
C ASP A 442 -22.58 1.71 32.81
N ARG A 443 -22.76 0.46 32.33
CA ARG A 443 -21.82 -0.18 31.39
C ARG A 443 -21.56 0.72 30.18
N LYS A 444 -22.62 1.14 29.48
CA LYS A 444 -22.49 2.04 28.33
C LYS A 444 -21.87 3.38 28.72
N THR A 445 -22.25 3.94 29.87
CA THR A 445 -21.72 5.23 30.35
C THR A 445 -20.20 5.16 30.57
N GLN A 446 -19.71 4.11 31.25
CA GLN A 446 -18.27 3.95 31.48
C GLN A 446 -17.46 3.81 30.18
N LEU A 447 -18.01 3.09 29.19
CA LEU A 447 -17.36 2.86 27.91
C LEU A 447 -17.43 4.10 27.00
N ASP A 448 -18.55 4.84 27.01
CA ASP A 448 -18.70 6.11 26.30
C ASP A 448 -17.73 7.16 26.86
N ASP A 449 -17.69 7.32 28.18
CA ASP A 449 -16.77 8.26 28.85
C ASP A 449 -15.31 7.98 28.46
N TYR A 450 -14.94 6.70 28.40
CA TYR A 450 -13.59 6.32 28.05
C TYR A 450 -13.29 6.48 26.57
N LEU A 451 -14.20 6.11 25.67
CA LEU A 451 -14.01 6.36 24.25
C LEU A 451 -13.93 7.87 23.96
N ARG A 452 -14.76 8.70 24.61
CA ARG A 452 -14.64 10.17 24.51
C ARG A 452 -13.29 10.68 25.02
N LEU A 453 -12.77 10.10 26.10
CA LEU A 453 -11.44 10.45 26.60
C LEU A 453 -10.36 10.15 25.56
N LEU A 454 -10.37 8.97 24.95
CA LEU A 454 -9.40 8.59 23.92
C LEU A 454 -9.57 9.43 22.65
N THR A 455 -10.81 9.64 22.21
CA THR A 455 -11.07 10.38 20.96
C THR A 455 -10.78 11.87 21.07
N ASN A 456 -10.73 12.45 22.28
CA ASN A 456 -10.29 13.83 22.50
C ASN A 456 -8.76 14.03 22.46
N THR A 457 -7.96 12.96 22.41
CA THR A 457 -6.50 13.09 22.37
C THR A 457 -6.00 13.59 21.02
N SER A 458 -4.85 14.27 21.01
CA SER A 458 -4.20 14.75 19.77
C SER A 458 -3.89 13.61 18.80
N VAL A 459 -3.53 12.44 19.33
CA VAL A 459 -3.25 11.21 18.58
C VAL A 459 -4.50 10.75 17.81
N PHE A 460 -5.63 10.60 18.50
CA PHE A 460 -6.87 10.20 17.82
C PHE A 460 -7.36 11.27 16.86
N GLN A 461 -7.24 12.56 17.21
CA GLN A 461 -7.61 13.64 16.31
C GLN A 461 -6.75 13.67 15.04
N ALA A 462 -5.47 13.30 15.11
CA ALA A 462 -4.63 13.13 13.91
C ALA A 462 -5.12 11.96 13.03
N SER A 463 -5.46 10.82 13.64
CA SER A 463 -6.07 9.68 12.93
C SER A 463 -7.43 10.03 12.33
N TYR A 464 -8.30 10.70 13.08
CA TYR A 464 -9.60 11.17 12.61
C TYR A 464 -9.46 12.12 11.42
N SER A 465 -8.60 13.13 11.53
CA SER A 465 -8.32 14.07 10.43
C SER A 465 -7.86 13.31 9.18
N TYR A 466 -6.91 12.38 9.33
CA TYR A 466 -6.44 11.53 8.24
C TYR A 466 -7.57 10.69 7.63
N LEU A 467 -8.46 10.11 8.45
CA LEU A 467 -9.59 9.32 7.97
C LEU A 467 -10.66 10.18 7.28
N VAL A 468 -10.83 11.44 7.69
CA VAL A 468 -11.70 12.42 7.02
C VAL A 468 -11.08 12.84 5.68
N ASP A 469 -9.77 13.10 5.66
CA ASP A 469 -9.03 13.47 4.45
C ASP A 469 -9.05 12.34 3.40
N LEU A 470 -9.00 11.08 3.86
CA LEU A 470 -9.20 9.88 3.03
C LEU A 470 -10.66 9.62 2.62
N GLY A 471 -11.62 10.39 3.14
CA GLY A 471 -13.05 10.22 2.88
C GLY A 471 -13.66 8.94 3.45
N VAL A 472 -12.98 8.23 4.36
CA VAL A 472 -13.47 7.00 5.01
C VAL A 472 -14.20 7.26 6.34
N ALA A 473 -14.01 8.46 6.90
CA ALA A 473 -14.73 8.99 8.05
C ALA A 473 -15.62 10.18 7.66
N SER A 474 -16.73 10.33 8.38
CA SER A 474 -17.56 11.54 8.29
C SER A 474 -16.80 12.73 8.85
N SER A 475 -16.86 13.88 8.18
CA SER A 475 -16.38 15.16 8.72
C SER A 475 -17.24 15.69 9.88
N ASP A 476 -18.43 15.12 10.09
CA ASP A 476 -19.18 15.25 11.34
C ASP A 476 -18.65 14.26 12.38
N PHE A 477 -18.02 14.79 13.43
CA PHE A 477 -17.35 13.99 14.45
C PHE A 477 -18.31 13.08 15.20
N GLU A 478 -19.53 13.51 15.53
CA GLU A 478 -20.45 12.65 16.30
C GLU A 478 -20.99 11.48 15.45
N THR A 479 -21.18 11.67 14.14
CA THR A 479 -21.45 10.56 13.21
C THR A 479 -20.28 9.57 13.18
N PHE A 480 -19.04 10.07 13.07
CA PHE A 480 -17.86 9.18 13.08
C PHE A 480 -17.66 8.50 14.43
N TYR A 481 -17.85 9.22 15.53
CA TYR A 481 -17.79 8.70 16.89
C TYR A 481 -18.79 7.56 17.09
N THR A 482 -20.03 7.71 16.61
CA THR A 482 -21.04 6.65 16.66
C THR A 482 -20.58 5.40 15.90
N LYS A 483 -19.95 5.58 14.72
CA LYS A 483 -19.36 4.48 13.95
C LYS A 483 -18.22 3.81 14.72
N VAL A 484 -17.33 4.57 15.36
CA VAL A 484 -16.22 4.03 16.18
C VAL A 484 -16.75 3.30 17.41
N PHE A 485 -17.75 3.85 18.10
CA PHE A 485 -18.40 3.19 19.24
C PHE A 485 -18.98 1.84 18.84
N ASN A 486 -19.76 1.80 17.75
CA ASN A 486 -20.35 0.56 17.25
C ASN A 486 -19.28 -0.44 16.78
N LEU A 487 -18.22 0.06 16.11
CA LEU A 487 -17.11 -0.74 15.64
C LEU A 487 -16.42 -1.48 16.80
N TRP A 488 -16.16 -0.80 17.91
CA TRP A 488 -15.42 -1.38 19.03
C TRP A 488 -16.30 -2.11 20.04
N TYR A 489 -17.50 -1.59 20.34
CA TYR A 489 -18.34 -2.11 21.44
C TYR A 489 -19.58 -2.87 20.97
N GLY A 490 -19.88 -2.89 19.66
CA GLY A 490 -20.98 -3.70 19.17
C GLY A 490 -20.70 -5.19 19.38
N THR A 491 -21.67 -5.88 20.00
CA THR A 491 -21.51 -7.29 20.38
C THR A 491 -21.92 -8.23 19.25
N TYR A 492 -21.20 -9.33 19.11
CA TYR A 492 -21.47 -10.39 18.14
C TYR A 492 -21.19 -11.76 18.75
N SER A 493 -21.59 -12.83 18.05
CA SER A 493 -21.44 -14.21 18.51
C SER A 493 -20.21 -14.87 17.92
N ARG A 494 -19.34 -15.44 18.77
CA ARG A 494 -18.28 -16.40 18.38
C ARG A 494 -18.65 -17.87 18.63
N CYS A 495 -19.77 -18.12 19.33
CA CYS A 495 -20.33 -19.44 19.61
C CYS A 495 -21.84 -19.42 19.36
N SER A 496 -22.25 -19.85 18.16
CA SER A 496 -23.63 -20.09 17.72
C SER A 496 -24.75 -19.49 18.59
N GLY A 497 -24.97 -18.18 18.46
CA GLY A 497 -26.14 -17.47 19.01
C GLY A 497 -25.88 -16.62 20.25
N ASN A 498 -24.82 -16.88 21.03
CA ASN A 498 -24.49 -16.08 22.21
C ASN A 498 -23.61 -14.89 21.83
N LYS A 499 -24.11 -13.66 22.02
CA LYS A 499 -23.37 -12.42 21.77
C LYS A 499 -22.42 -12.13 22.92
N GLY A 500 -21.33 -12.88 22.97
CA GLY A 500 -20.35 -12.86 24.06
C GLY A 500 -19.03 -12.18 23.72
N SER A 501 -18.94 -11.43 22.62
CA SER A 501 -17.68 -10.82 22.17
C SER A 501 -17.93 -9.48 21.50
N SER A 502 -16.92 -8.62 21.53
CA SER A 502 -16.82 -7.34 20.84
C SER A 502 -15.36 -7.08 20.44
N GLY A 503 -15.12 -6.10 19.56
CA GLY A 503 -13.76 -5.72 19.18
C GLY A 503 -12.94 -5.24 20.38
N TRP A 504 -13.58 -4.54 21.32
CA TRP A 504 -12.97 -4.11 22.57
C TRP A 504 -12.55 -5.29 23.46
N GLU A 505 -13.42 -6.29 23.60
CA GLU A 505 -13.11 -7.49 24.39
C GLU A 505 -11.94 -8.26 23.79
N HIS A 506 -11.99 -8.49 22.48
CA HIS A 506 -10.96 -9.23 21.78
C HIS A 506 -9.57 -8.57 21.84
N VAL A 507 -9.52 -7.23 21.71
CA VAL A 507 -8.23 -6.50 21.67
C VAL A 507 -7.77 -6.06 23.07
N TYR A 508 -8.62 -5.40 23.85
CA TYR A 508 -8.23 -4.73 25.10
C TYR A 508 -8.45 -5.55 26.37
N SER A 509 -9.61 -6.19 26.54
CA SER A 509 -9.94 -6.91 27.78
C SER A 509 -9.31 -8.31 27.83
N GLY A 510 -9.28 -8.94 26.68
CA GLY A 510 -8.98 -10.35 26.49
C GLY A 510 -10.23 -11.23 26.58
N GLU A 511 -10.27 -12.28 25.76
CA GLU A 511 -11.34 -13.28 25.69
C GLU A 511 -10.77 -14.66 25.33
N TRP A 512 -11.44 -15.73 25.75
CA TRP A 512 -11.12 -17.11 25.49
C TRP A 512 -12.31 -17.87 24.91
N LYS A 513 -11.99 -18.89 24.11
CA LYS A 513 -12.95 -19.79 23.47
C LYS A 513 -12.49 -21.21 23.66
N GLY A 514 -13.36 -22.07 24.19
CA GLY A 514 -12.95 -23.43 24.55
C GLY A 514 -11.87 -23.41 25.63
N GLU A 515 -10.68 -23.90 25.30
CA GLU A 515 -9.52 -24.04 26.21
C GLU A 515 -8.37 -23.09 25.86
N GLU A 516 -8.58 -22.13 24.95
CA GLU A 516 -7.55 -21.20 24.49
C GLU A 516 -7.97 -19.73 24.58
N ILE A 517 -6.99 -18.85 24.72
CA ILE A 517 -7.19 -17.40 24.65
C ILE A 517 -7.32 -17.00 23.17
N ASP A 518 -8.52 -16.58 22.78
CA ASP A 518 -8.84 -16.17 21.40
C ASP A 518 -8.23 -14.79 21.12
N GLY A 519 -8.57 -13.77 21.93
CA GLY A 519 -8.06 -12.41 21.79
C GLY A 519 -7.43 -11.88 23.08
N GLN A 520 -6.29 -11.20 22.98
CA GLN A 520 -5.72 -10.32 24.03
C GLN A 520 -4.49 -9.63 23.43
N HIS A 521 -4.59 -8.32 23.15
CA HIS A 521 -3.62 -7.57 22.35
C HIS A 521 -3.28 -6.19 22.95
N ASN A 522 -3.46 -6.02 24.26
CA ASN A 522 -3.11 -4.80 24.98
C ASN A 522 -2.09 -5.07 26.09
N TRP A 523 -0.95 -4.37 26.04
CA TRP A 523 0.15 -4.60 26.96
C TRP A 523 -0.17 -4.21 28.41
N VAL A 524 -1.02 -3.19 28.63
CA VAL A 524 -1.41 -2.76 29.97
C VAL A 524 -2.23 -3.85 30.64
N ARG A 525 -3.20 -4.43 29.91
CA ARG A 525 -3.99 -5.56 30.40
C ARG A 525 -3.10 -6.75 30.74
N TYR A 526 -2.19 -7.11 29.83
CA TYR A 526 -1.25 -8.20 30.03
C TYR A 526 -0.41 -7.98 31.30
N TYR A 527 0.22 -6.81 31.42
CA TYR A 527 1.05 -6.44 32.55
C TYR A 527 0.31 -6.55 33.89
N LEU A 528 -0.93 -6.03 33.97
CA LEU A 528 -1.71 -6.08 35.20
C LEU A 528 -2.07 -7.52 35.61
N LEU A 529 -2.36 -8.38 34.63
CA LEU A 529 -2.65 -9.79 34.87
C LEU A 529 -1.37 -10.57 35.26
N GLU A 530 -0.24 -10.29 34.62
CA GLU A 530 1.06 -10.87 34.99
C GLU A 530 1.49 -10.45 36.39
N LYS A 531 1.34 -9.17 36.73
CA LYS A 531 1.59 -8.65 38.09
C LYS A 531 0.68 -9.30 39.13
N ALA A 532 -0.55 -9.63 38.78
CA ALA A 532 -1.49 -10.34 39.65
C ALA A 532 -1.22 -11.85 39.78
N GLY A 533 -0.27 -12.40 39.00
CA GLY A 533 0.02 -13.83 38.95
C GLY A 533 -1.00 -14.64 38.13
N ASP A 534 -1.84 -13.97 37.33
CA ASP A 534 -2.83 -14.61 36.46
C ASP A 534 -2.25 -15.03 35.11
N ILE A 535 -1.11 -14.47 34.71
CA ILE A 535 -0.39 -14.81 33.47
C ILE A 535 0.87 -15.61 33.80
N ASN A 536 1.08 -16.69 33.06
CA ASN A 536 2.34 -17.42 33.02
C ASN A 536 3.00 -17.23 31.64
N TYR A 537 4.11 -16.51 31.57
CA TYR A 537 4.83 -16.26 30.32
C TYR A 537 5.75 -17.44 29.96
N HIS A 538 5.56 -18.02 28.77
CA HIS A 538 6.31 -19.22 28.37
C HIS A 538 7.56 -18.92 27.52
N GLY A 539 7.68 -17.69 26.98
CA GLY A 539 8.77 -17.28 26.09
C GLY A 539 8.30 -16.67 24.77
N TYR A 540 9.24 -16.29 23.90
CA TYR A 540 8.97 -15.64 22.61
C TYR A 540 9.21 -16.54 21.38
N TYR A 541 8.57 -16.21 20.26
CA TYR A 541 8.90 -16.71 18.93
C TYR A 541 9.76 -15.71 18.16
N SER A 542 9.38 -14.44 18.20
CA SER A 542 10.07 -13.31 17.60
C SER A 542 9.75 -12.03 18.37
N HIS A 543 10.63 -11.03 18.29
CA HIS A 543 10.41 -9.70 18.84
C HIS A 543 11.31 -8.70 18.14
N GLU A 544 10.89 -7.44 18.08
CA GLU A 544 11.65 -6.33 17.52
C GLU A 544 11.80 -5.25 18.61
N ASN A 545 13.01 -5.19 19.16
CA ASN A 545 13.33 -4.38 20.34
C ASN A 545 12.31 -4.62 21.48
N ASP A 546 11.92 -3.57 22.20
CA ASP A 546 10.89 -3.60 23.25
C ASP A 546 9.59 -2.92 22.77
N LEU A 547 9.35 -2.88 21.46
CA LEU A 547 8.17 -2.28 20.85
C LEU A 547 7.10 -3.31 20.49
N ILE A 548 7.52 -4.51 20.09
CA ILE A 548 6.60 -5.56 19.63
C ILE A 548 7.22 -6.96 19.79
N GLY A 549 6.38 -7.96 20.01
CA GLY A 549 6.79 -9.35 19.87
C GLY A 549 5.64 -10.32 19.73
N THR A 550 5.99 -11.52 19.26
CA THR A 550 5.12 -12.68 19.14
C THR A 550 5.56 -13.73 20.14
N PHE A 551 4.69 -14.13 21.08
CA PHE A 551 5.05 -14.99 22.21
C PHE A 551 3.90 -15.91 22.65
N GLN A 552 4.21 -16.80 23.59
CA GLN A 552 3.29 -17.77 24.17
C GLN A 552 3.13 -17.51 25.68
N TYR A 553 1.91 -17.69 26.19
CA TYR A 553 1.61 -17.58 27.61
C TYR A 553 0.29 -18.28 27.95
N GLU A 554 0.08 -18.53 29.24
CA GLU A 554 -1.22 -18.92 29.79
C GLU A 554 -1.84 -17.77 30.58
N TRP A 555 -3.17 -17.67 30.54
CA TRP A 555 -3.97 -16.80 31.41
C TRP A 555 -5.00 -17.64 32.13
N LYS A 556 -4.89 -17.78 33.46
CA LYS A 556 -5.78 -18.63 34.27
C LYS A 556 -5.96 -20.06 33.72
N GLY A 557 -4.88 -20.63 33.18
CA GLY A 557 -4.86 -21.98 32.61
C GLY A 557 -5.36 -22.09 31.16
N TYR A 558 -5.75 -20.99 30.52
CA TYR A 558 -6.05 -20.96 29.08
C TYR A 558 -4.78 -20.60 28.31
N LEU A 559 -4.39 -21.43 27.34
CA LEU A 559 -3.17 -21.22 26.57
C LEU A 559 -3.42 -20.22 25.41
N LYS A 560 -2.55 -19.22 25.27
CA LYS A 560 -2.36 -18.51 24.00
C LYS A 560 -1.09 -19.02 23.34
N LYS A 561 -1.25 -19.88 22.35
CA LYS A 561 -0.11 -20.47 21.64
C LYS A 561 0.72 -19.40 20.93
N THR A 562 0.06 -18.43 20.30
CA THR A 562 0.71 -17.34 19.59
C THR A 562 -0.12 -16.08 19.79
N GLY A 563 0.50 -15.04 20.34
CA GLY A 563 -0.09 -13.74 20.55
C GLY A 563 0.97 -12.65 20.57
N GLY A 564 0.55 -11.42 20.39
CA GLY A 564 1.44 -10.27 20.35
C GLY A 564 0.66 -8.99 20.51
N PHE A 565 1.35 -7.93 20.92
CA PHE A 565 0.80 -6.60 21.09
C PHE A 565 1.90 -5.57 20.95
N PHE A 566 1.49 -4.31 20.74
CA PHE A 566 2.39 -3.20 20.91
C PHE A 566 2.78 -3.08 22.38
N ILE A 567 4.03 -2.74 22.62
CA ILE A 567 4.59 -2.43 23.92
C ILE A 567 5.00 -0.95 23.89
N SER A 568 4.88 -0.27 25.03
CA SER A 568 5.21 1.15 25.19
C SER A 568 4.26 2.15 24.51
N THR A 569 3.25 1.71 23.76
CA THR A 569 2.21 2.58 23.18
C THR A 569 1.20 3.08 24.22
N SER A 570 0.53 4.19 23.92
CA SER A 570 -0.65 4.63 24.67
C SER A 570 -1.93 3.90 24.23
N PRO A 571 -2.96 3.80 25.10
CA PRO A 571 -4.28 3.32 24.68
C PRO A 571 -4.87 4.14 23.52
N SER A 572 -4.55 5.43 23.46
CA SER A 572 -4.97 6.31 22.38
C SER A 572 -4.31 5.94 21.06
N PHE A 573 -3.01 5.63 21.05
CA PHE A 573 -2.30 5.18 19.87
C PHE A 573 -2.85 3.85 19.35
N ASP A 574 -2.99 2.85 20.23
CA ASP A 574 -3.54 1.54 19.88
C ASP A 574 -4.94 1.68 19.26
N LEU A 575 -5.85 2.42 19.91
CA LEU A 575 -7.20 2.66 19.37
C LEU A 575 -7.14 3.33 18.00
N SER A 576 -6.30 4.36 17.86
CA SER A 576 -6.19 5.17 16.65
C SER A 576 -5.68 4.36 15.47
N ILE A 577 -4.56 3.64 15.63
CA ILE A 577 -3.97 2.88 14.54
C ILE A 577 -4.82 1.67 14.16
N PHE A 578 -5.40 0.95 15.13
CA PHE A 578 -6.29 -0.17 14.86
C PHE A 578 -7.59 0.28 14.16
N THR A 579 -8.16 1.41 14.58
CA THR A 579 -9.32 2.03 13.89
C THR A 579 -8.95 2.47 12.48
N THR A 580 -7.81 3.13 12.30
CA THR A 580 -7.33 3.52 10.97
C THR A 580 -7.17 2.30 10.08
N CYS A 581 -6.54 1.25 10.58
CA CYS A 581 -6.25 0.06 9.80
C CYS A 581 -7.52 -0.67 9.39
N VAL A 582 -8.43 -1.02 10.30
CA VAL A 582 -9.66 -1.72 9.92
C VAL A 582 -10.54 -0.93 8.95
N LEU A 583 -10.49 0.40 8.98
CA LEU A 583 -11.26 1.27 8.07
C LEU A 583 -10.58 1.52 6.71
N THR A 584 -9.27 1.29 6.60
CA THR A 584 -8.50 1.57 5.36
C THR A 584 -7.99 0.31 4.68
N LYS A 585 -7.75 -0.76 5.42
CA LYS A 585 -7.07 -1.97 4.99
C LYS A 585 -7.55 -3.20 5.78
N GLN A 586 -8.10 -4.21 5.10
CA GLN A 586 -8.70 -5.38 5.74
C GLN A 586 -8.03 -6.68 5.31
N GLY A 587 -8.05 -7.66 6.21
CA GLY A 587 -7.56 -9.02 5.95
C GLY A 587 -6.06 -9.08 5.73
N GLY A 588 -5.62 -9.88 4.74
CA GLY A 588 -4.20 -10.08 4.43
C GLY A 588 -3.45 -8.83 3.93
N ASN A 589 -4.16 -7.73 3.70
CA ASN A 589 -3.57 -6.42 3.36
C ASN A 589 -3.24 -5.64 4.63
N ALA A 590 -2.32 -6.13 5.45
CA ALA A 590 -1.98 -5.45 6.69
C ALA A 590 -1.56 -3.97 6.46
N CYS A 591 -1.88 -3.11 7.42
CA CYS A 591 -1.23 -1.81 7.52
C CYS A 591 0.26 -2.03 7.76
N LYS A 592 1.11 -1.50 6.90
CA LYS A 592 2.56 -1.61 7.04
C LYS A 592 3.14 -0.22 7.23
N PHE A 593 3.95 -0.05 8.27
CA PHE A 593 4.60 1.20 8.61
C PHE A 593 5.82 0.93 9.49
N ASN A 594 6.65 1.95 9.70
CA ASN A 594 7.82 1.91 10.56
C ASN A 594 7.57 2.74 11.82
N VAL A 595 8.03 2.27 12.97
CA VAL A 595 8.08 3.04 14.22
C VAL A 595 9.44 2.81 14.86
N ASP A 596 10.18 3.89 15.12
CA ASP A 596 11.54 3.84 15.68
C ASP A 596 12.48 2.85 14.95
N GLY A 597 12.35 2.78 13.61
CA GLY A 597 13.14 1.90 12.77
C GLY A 597 12.68 0.43 12.71
N ASN A 598 11.62 0.07 13.45
CA ASN A 598 11.02 -1.26 13.43
C ASN A 598 9.92 -1.30 12.37
N LYS A 599 9.92 -2.34 11.52
CA LYS A 599 8.85 -2.59 10.57
C LYS A 599 7.70 -3.29 11.28
N ILE A 600 6.53 -2.69 11.18
CA ILE A 600 5.32 -3.12 11.85
C ILE A 600 4.25 -3.40 10.80
N SER A 601 3.57 -4.52 11.01
CA SER A 601 2.35 -4.89 10.30
C SER A 601 1.18 -4.89 11.29
N VAL A 602 0.08 -4.23 10.97
CA VAL A 602 -1.19 -4.31 11.73
C VAL A 602 -2.22 -5.03 10.88
N THR A 603 -2.63 -6.21 11.34
CA THR A 603 -3.68 -7.01 10.71
C THR A 603 -5.00 -6.72 11.40
N SER A 604 -6.06 -6.46 10.62
CA SER A 604 -7.39 -6.17 11.17
C SER A 604 -8.50 -6.83 10.35
N TYR A 605 -9.51 -7.33 11.05
CA TYR A 605 -10.72 -7.89 10.47
C TYR A 605 -11.95 -7.27 11.13
N HIS A 606 -13.01 -7.07 10.36
CA HIS A 606 -14.33 -6.74 10.89
C HIS A 606 -15.34 -7.82 10.51
N GLN A 607 -16.53 -7.75 11.09
CA GLN A 607 -17.66 -8.59 10.75
C GLN A 607 -18.98 -7.86 10.97
N SER A 608 -20.07 -8.45 10.48
CA SER A 608 -21.41 -7.96 10.75
C SER A 608 -21.82 -8.20 12.21
N CYS A 609 -22.54 -7.24 12.78
CA CYS A 609 -23.10 -7.30 14.12
C CYS A 609 -24.41 -6.50 14.16
N ASP A 610 -25.12 -6.51 15.30
CA ASP A 610 -26.39 -5.77 15.43
C ASP A 610 -26.22 -4.25 15.23
N ALA A 611 -25.04 -3.74 15.53
CA ALA A 611 -24.70 -2.33 15.40
C ALA A 611 -24.21 -1.95 13.98
N GLY A 612 -24.32 -2.88 13.02
CA GLY A 612 -23.83 -2.75 11.65
C GLY A 612 -22.55 -3.55 11.44
N THR A 613 -21.40 -2.87 11.54
CA THR A 613 -20.08 -3.46 11.34
C THR A 613 -19.26 -3.31 12.62
N CYS A 614 -18.72 -4.42 13.11
CA CYS A 614 -17.91 -4.50 14.33
C CYS A 614 -16.51 -5.03 14.03
N LEU A 615 -15.51 -4.51 14.72
CA LEU A 615 -14.16 -5.05 14.71
C LEU A 615 -14.21 -6.48 15.25
N SER A 616 -13.66 -7.43 14.49
CA SER A 616 -13.51 -8.82 14.91
C SER A 616 -12.17 -9.01 15.62
N THR A 617 -11.07 -8.55 15.02
CA THR A 617 -9.75 -8.56 15.64
C THR A 617 -8.87 -7.47 15.03
N SER A 618 -7.93 -6.96 15.82
CA SER A 618 -6.83 -6.13 15.35
C SER A 618 -5.61 -6.41 16.20
N TYR A 619 -4.48 -6.71 15.56
CA TYR A 619 -3.24 -6.99 16.27
C TYR A 619 -2.02 -6.61 15.42
N PRO A 620 -0.92 -6.19 16.06
CA PRO A 620 0.31 -5.92 15.37
C PRO A 620 1.20 -7.18 15.30
N SER A 621 2.08 -7.23 14.32
CA SER A 621 3.16 -8.21 14.18
C SER A 621 4.43 -7.54 13.66
N ASP A 622 5.57 -8.11 14.00
CA ASP A 622 6.87 -7.83 13.38
C ASP A 622 6.91 -8.35 11.93
N GLU A 623 7.65 -7.66 11.05
CA GLU A 623 7.81 -8.01 9.61
C GLU A 623 9.15 -8.62 9.23
#